data_AF-A0A2H0FF10-F1
#
_entry.id   AF-A0A2H0FF10-F1
#
_cell.length_a   1.000
_cell.length_b   1.000
_cell.length_c   1.000
_cell.angle_alpha   90.00
_cell.angle_beta   90.00
_cell.angle_gamma   90.00
#
_symmetry.space_group_name_H-M   'P 1'
#
loop_
_entity.id
_entity.type
_entity.pdbx_description
1 polymer ?
#
loop_
_entity_poly.entity_id
_entity_poly.type
_entity_poly.pdbx_seq_one_letter_code
_entity_poly.pdbx_strand_id
1 'polypeptide(L)'
;MENKIKKLEALWDEVLKMREENGECRDSPQKQEAIRLIHQWAHWSEEGKRYFQRKRAEIRLRLAEIEYREGKYISALLQIAKGLHLCKEIADEDLIAKLKAMESKIKENQGVSVIC
;
A
#
# COMPACT_ATOMS: atom_id res chain seq x y z
N MET A 1 -12.38 18.24 7.11
CA MET A 1 -11.91 16.85 6.86
C MET A 1 -11.32 16.72 5.47
N GLU A 2 -11.96 17.31 4.46
CA GLU A 2 -11.53 17.27 3.06
C GLU A 2 -10.09 17.76 2.79
N ASN A 3 -9.67 18.90 3.35
CA ASN A 3 -8.29 19.40 3.18
C ASN A 3 -7.22 18.47 3.78
N LYS A 4 -7.57 17.74 4.84
CA LYS A 4 -6.69 16.79 5.51
C LYS A 4 -6.48 15.55 4.65
N ILE A 5 -7.56 15.07 4.03
CA ILE A 5 -7.54 13.96 3.07
C ILE A 5 -6.68 14.31 1.85
N LYS A 6 -6.91 15.47 1.22
CA LYS A 6 -6.14 15.93 0.06
C LYS A 6 -4.65 16.02 0.36
N LYS A 7 -4.28 16.49 1.57
CA LYS A 7 -2.87 16.53 2.01
C LYS A 7 -2.26 15.13 2.10
N LEU A 8 -3.00 14.16 2.64
CA LEU A 8 -2.51 12.79 2.77
C LEU A 8 -2.33 12.12 1.40
N GLU A 9 -3.27 12.34 0.49
CA GLU A 9 -3.18 11.82 -0.88
C GLU A 9 -1.98 12.40 -1.62
N ALA A 10 -1.78 13.73 -1.56
CA ALA A 10 -0.63 14.39 -2.16
C ALA A 10 0.71 13.85 -1.60
N LEU A 11 0.82 13.68 -0.29
CA LEU A 11 2.03 13.13 0.34
C LEU A 11 2.30 11.69 -0.14
N TRP A 12 1.27 10.86 -0.32
CA TRP A 12 1.46 9.50 -0.81
C TRP A 12 1.79 9.44 -2.29
N ASP A 13 1.21 10.31 -3.11
CA ASP A 13 1.58 10.42 -4.52
C ASP A 13 3.04 10.86 -4.66
N GLU A 14 3.52 11.79 -3.82
CA GLU A 14 4.95 12.15 -3.74
C GLU A 14 5.81 10.95 -3.31
N VAL A 15 5.38 10.16 -2.32
CA VAL A 15 6.12 8.97 -1.87
C VAL A 15 6.21 7.89 -2.94
N LEU A 16 5.13 7.69 -3.69
CA LEU A 16 5.11 6.75 -4.81
C LEU A 16 6.01 7.24 -5.93
N LYS A 17 5.92 8.52 -6.30
CA LYS A 17 6.79 9.14 -7.29
C LYS A 17 8.26 9.02 -6.91
N MET A 18 8.62 9.35 -5.66
CA MET A 18 10.00 9.18 -5.18
C MET A 18 10.46 7.72 -5.24
N ARG A 19 9.57 6.76 -4.93
CA ARG A 19 9.91 5.34 -5.05
C ARG A 19 10.15 4.93 -6.50
N GLU A 20 9.32 5.41 -7.43
CA GLU A 20 9.47 5.13 -8.86
C GLU A 20 10.73 5.78 -9.45
N GLU A 21 11.06 7.02 -9.05
CA GLU A 21 12.22 7.76 -9.57
C GLU A 21 13.55 7.32 -8.94
N ASN A 22 13.58 7.09 -7.62
CA ASN A 22 14.82 6.89 -6.87
C ASN A 22 15.00 5.47 -6.32
N GLY A 23 14.00 4.60 -6.46
CA GLY A 23 14.03 3.24 -5.89
C GLY A 23 13.95 3.20 -4.35
N GLU A 24 13.93 4.34 -3.66
CA GLU A 24 13.88 4.46 -2.21
C GLU A 24 12.92 5.55 -1.75
N CYS A 25 12.11 5.23 -0.74
CA CYS A 25 11.22 6.20 -0.10
C CYS A 25 11.07 5.94 1.41
N ARG A 26 11.90 5.04 1.97
CA ARG A 26 11.72 4.48 3.31
C ARG A 26 11.69 5.55 4.38
N ASP A 27 12.62 6.49 4.29
CA ASP A 27 12.89 7.54 5.28
C ASP A 27 12.56 8.94 4.74
N SER A 28 11.75 9.01 3.68
CA SER A 28 11.33 10.29 3.11
C SER A 28 10.49 11.11 4.11
N PRO A 29 10.72 12.43 4.22
CA PRO A 29 9.91 13.32 5.07
C PRO A 29 8.41 13.22 4.76
N GLN A 30 8.05 13.05 3.49
CA GLN A 30 6.67 12.90 3.03
C GLN A 30 5.99 11.67 3.62
N LYS A 31 6.69 10.53 3.62
CA LYS A 31 6.17 9.29 4.19
C LYS A 31 6.04 9.39 5.71
N GLN A 32 7.01 10.01 6.37
CA GLN A 32 6.94 10.24 7.82
C GLN A 32 5.75 11.15 8.18
N GLU A 33 5.56 12.25 7.47
CA GLU A 33 4.43 13.14 7.65
C GLU A 33 3.10 12.42 7.34
N ALA A 34 3.02 11.64 6.27
CA ALA A 34 1.83 10.87 5.94
C ALA A 34 1.45 9.87 7.05
N ILE A 35 2.43 9.15 7.60
CA ILE A 35 2.23 8.24 8.74
C ILE A 35 1.76 9.02 9.97
N ARG A 36 2.40 10.16 10.27
CA ARG A 36 2.02 11.01 11.40
C ARG A 36 0.58 11.47 11.29
N LEU A 37 0.16 11.93 10.10
CA LEU A 37 -1.21 12.36 9.84
C LEU A 37 -2.22 11.22 9.99
N ILE A 38 -1.90 10.03 9.47
CA ILE A 38 -2.76 8.85 9.65
C ILE A 38 -2.93 8.49 11.12
N HIS A 39 -1.84 8.46 11.90
CA HIS A 39 -1.93 8.18 13.34
C HIS A 39 -2.73 9.25 14.08
N GLN A 40 -2.56 10.53 13.74
CA GLN A 40 -3.35 11.60 14.36
C GLN A 40 -4.85 11.44 14.10
N TRP A 41 -5.24 10.92 12.95
CA TRP A 41 -6.65 10.90 12.53
C TRP A 41 -7.36 9.57 12.72
N ALA A 42 -6.62 8.47 12.89
CA ALA A 42 -7.19 7.15 13.22
C ALA A 42 -8.01 7.17 14.54
N HIS A 43 -7.79 8.15 15.41
CA HIS A 43 -8.47 8.28 16.70
C HIS A 43 -9.78 9.08 16.67
N TRP A 44 -10.21 9.63 15.52
CA TRP A 44 -11.26 10.66 15.49
C TRP A 44 -12.68 10.11 15.24
N SER A 45 -12.84 8.96 14.58
CA SER A 45 -14.12 8.24 14.42
C SER A 45 -13.92 6.85 13.80
N GLU A 46 -14.89 5.94 13.96
CA GLU A 46 -14.91 4.63 13.27
C GLU A 46 -14.88 4.79 11.74
N GLU A 47 -15.63 5.74 11.17
CA GLU A 47 -15.57 6.07 9.73
C GLU A 47 -14.19 6.58 9.30
N GLY A 48 -13.55 7.43 10.11
CA GLY A 48 -12.20 7.92 9.85
C GLY A 48 -11.20 6.77 9.87
N LYS A 49 -11.25 5.91 10.87
CA LYS A 49 -10.42 4.71 10.97
C LYS A 49 -10.59 3.81 9.75
N ARG A 50 -11.83 3.54 9.33
CA ARG A 50 -12.14 2.76 8.12
C ARG A 50 -11.49 3.38 6.88
N TYR A 51 -11.69 4.67 6.68
CA TYR A 51 -11.11 5.42 5.57
C TYR A 51 -9.58 5.34 5.52
N PHE A 52 -8.91 5.59 6.66
CA PHE A 52 -7.45 5.55 6.71
C PHE A 52 -6.87 4.14 6.54
N GLN A 53 -7.55 3.12 7.06
CA GLN A 53 -7.15 1.73 6.85
C GLN A 53 -7.26 1.33 5.38
N ARG A 54 -8.36 1.72 4.70
CA ARG A 54 -8.50 1.53 3.25
C ARG A 54 -7.37 2.22 2.49
N LYS A 55 -7.12 3.50 2.76
CA LYS A 55 -6.03 4.25 2.09
C LYS A 55 -4.67 3.60 2.30
N ARG A 56 -4.34 3.20 3.54
CA ARG A 56 -3.10 2.47 3.83
C ARG A 56 -3.00 1.19 3.00
N ALA A 57 -4.08 0.44 2.85
CA ALA A 57 -4.09 -0.77 2.04
C ALA A 57 -3.92 -0.47 0.53
N GLU A 58 -4.53 0.59 0.00
CA GLU A 58 -4.34 1.03 -1.40
C GLU A 58 -2.87 1.37 -1.69
N ILE A 59 -2.20 2.05 -0.76
CA ILE A 59 -0.76 2.36 -0.87
C ILE A 59 0.08 1.07 -0.85
N ARG A 60 -0.27 0.10 -0.01
CA ARG A 60 0.42 -1.20 0.03
C ARG A 60 0.27 -1.94 -1.29
N LEU A 61 -0.92 -1.90 -1.91
CA LEU A 61 -1.14 -2.49 -3.23
C LEU A 61 -0.24 -1.83 -4.28
N ARG A 62 -0.20 -0.49 -4.35
CA ARG A 62 0.67 0.23 -5.30
C ARG A 62 2.15 -0.06 -5.09
N LEU A 63 2.61 -0.13 -3.83
CA LEU A 63 3.98 -0.53 -3.51
C LEU A 63 4.28 -1.96 -3.97
N ALA A 64 3.33 -2.88 -3.81
CA ALA A 64 3.48 -4.25 -4.31
C ALA A 64 3.59 -4.29 -5.84
N GLU A 65 2.82 -3.48 -6.56
CA GLU A 65 2.90 -3.35 -8.02
C GLU A 65 4.26 -2.81 -8.47
N ILE A 66 4.79 -1.80 -7.79
CA ILE A 66 6.15 -1.28 -8.05
C ILE A 66 7.19 -2.37 -7.77
N GLU A 67 7.16 -2.98 -6.60
CA GLU A 67 8.13 -4.02 -6.21
C GLU A 67 8.07 -5.25 -7.14
N TYR A 68 6.88 -5.61 -7.64
CA TYR A 68 6.71 -6.64 -8.66
C TYR A 68 7.38 -6.27 -9.99
N ARG A 69 7.18 -5.03 -10.48
CA ARG A 69 7.86 -4.53 -11.70
C ARG A 69 9.37 -4.52 -11.54
N GLU A 70 9.87 -4.25 -10.32
CA GLU A 70 11.30 -4.31 -9.97
C GLU A 70 11.83 -5.74 -9.77
N GLY A 71 11.01 -6.79 -9.91
CA GLY A 71 11.38 -8.19 -9.66
C GLY A 71 11.56 -8.54 -8.17
N LYS A 72 11.21 -7.64 -7.25
CA LYS A 72 11.34 -7.80 -5.79
C LYS A 72 10.13 -8.54 -5.21
N TYR A 73 9.88 -9.76 -5.69
CA TYR A 73 8.66 -10.52 -5.38
C TYR A 73 8.41 -10.76 -3.89
N ILE A 74 9.44 -11.05 -3.09
CA ILE A 74 9.29 -11.23 -1.63
C ILE A 74 8.83 -9.93 -0.96
N SER A 75 9.37 -8.79 -1.39
CA SER A 75 8.94 -7.49 -0.87
C SER A 75 7.49 -7.23 -1.26
N ALA A 76 7.12 -7.49 -2.51
CA ALA A 76 5.76 -7.30 -3.00
C ALA A 76 4.74 -8.12 -2.21
N LEU A 77 5.04 -9.40 -1.95
CA LEU A 77 4.22 -10.28 -1.11
C LEU A 77 4.10 -9.75 0.33
N LEU A 78 5.16 -9.18 0.89
CA LEU A 78 5.12 -8.56 2.22
C LEU A 78 4.20 -7.32 2.25
N GLN A 79 4.19 -6.49 1.20
CA GLN A 79 3.26 -5.38 1.10
C GLN A 79 1.82 -5.88 0.99
N ILE A 80 1.57 -6.89 0.17
CA ILE A 80 0.24 -7.51 0.01
C ILE A 80 -0.27 -8.05 1.35
N ALA A 81 0.53 -8.81 2.09
CA ALA A 81 0.15 -9.34 3.39
C ALA A 81 -0.26 -8.22 4.38
N LYS A 82 0.52 -7.13 4.41
CA LYS A 82 0.20 -5.94 5.23
C LYS A 82 -1.09 -5.26 4.77
N GLY A 83 -1.33 -5.16 3.46
CA GLY A 83 -2.57 -4.62 2.89
C GLY A 83 -3.79 -5.48 3.23
N LEU A 84 -3.67 -6.80 3.12
CA LEU A 84 -4.75 -7.74 3.43
C LEU A 84 -5.14 -7.67 4.91
N HIS A 85 -4.16 -7.56 5.81
CA HIS A 85 -4.42 -7.39 7.23
C HIS A 85 -5.28 -6.14 7.50
N LEU A 86 -4.92 -5.01 6.89
CA LEU A 86 -5.69 -3.76 7.01
C LEU A 86 -7.11 -3.88 6.44
N CYS A 87 -7.28 -4.56 5.28
CA CYS A 87 -8.59 -4.71 4.68
C CYS A 87 -9.51 -5.64 5.48
N LYS A 88 -8.97 -6.67 6.15
CA LYS A 88 -9.73 -7.57 7.03
C LYS A 88 -10.30 -6.83 8.23
N GLU A 89 -9.56 -5.88 8.79
CA GLU A 89 -10.04 -5.04 9.91
C GLU A 89 -11.27 -4.19 9.54
N ILE A 90 -11.46 -3.90 8.24
CA ILE A 90 -12.57 -3.10 7.73
C ILE A 90 -13.54 -3.89 6.84
N ALA A 91 -13.38 -5.20 6.67
CA ALA A 91 -14.18 -6.00 5.74
C ALA A 91 -14.32 -5.34 4.34
N ASP A 92 -13.19 -4.92 3.76
CA ASP A 92 -13.14 -4.30 2.42
C ASP A 92 -12.86 -5.35 1.34
N GLU A 93 -13.91 -6.06 0.93
CA GLU A 93 -13.81 -7.20 0.02
C GLU A 93 -13.27 -6.81 -1.37
N ASP A 94 -13.59 -5.62 -1.86
CA ASP A 94 -13.12 -5.12 -3.15
C ASP A 94 -11.59 -5.00 -3.17
N LEU A 95 -11.00 -4.42 -2.11
CA LEU A 95 -9.56 -4.24 -2.04
C LEU A 95 -8.85 -5.55 -1.70
N ILE A 96 -9.47 -6.44 -0.92
CA ILE A 96 -9.00 -7.82 -0.71
C ILE A 96 -8.89 -8.55 -2.04
N ALA A 97 -9.91 -8.46 -2.91
CA ALA A 97 -9.89 -9.10 -4.22
C ALA A 97 -8.73 -8.60 -5.09
N LYS A 98 -8.47 -7.29 -5.11
CA LYS A 98 -7.33 -6.69 -5.84
C LYS A 98 -5.98 -7.17 -5.30
N LEU A 99 -5.81 -7.18 -3.98
CA LEU A 99 -4.60 -7.65 -3.32
C LEU A 99 -4.32 -9.14 -3.62
N LYS A 100 -5.35 -9.99 -3.56
CA LYS A 100 -5.25 -11.42 -3.91
C LYS A 100 -4.92 -11.64 -5.38
N ALA A 101 -5.53 -10.87 -6.29
CA ALA A 101 -5.22 -10.95 -7.72
C ALA A 101 -3.75 -10.61 -7.98
N MET A 102 -3.21 -9.60 -7.30
CA MET A 102 -1.77 -9.28 -7.37
C MET A 102 -0.91 -10.39 -6.78
N GLU A 103 -1.33 -10.99 -5.66
CA GLU A 103 -0.64 -12.13 -5.04
C GLU A 103 -0.53 -13.32 -6.02
N SER A 104 -1.62 -13.66 -6.69
CA SER A 104 -1.65 -14.72 -7.71
C SER A 104 -0.70 -14.41 -8.86
N LYS A 105 -0.71 -13.18 -9.39
CA LYS A 105 0.23 -12.76 -10.45
C LYS A 105 1.70 -12.92 -10.05
N ILE A 106 2.05 -12.60 -8.79
CA ILE A 106 3.41 -12.79 -8.29
C ILE A 106 3.76 -14.29 -8.22
N LYS A 107 2.85 -15.11 -7.69
CA LYS A 107 3.06 -16.57 -7.56
C LYS A 107 3.18 -17.26 -8.91
N GLU A 108 2.39 -16.87 -9.90
CA GLU A 108 2.49 -17.37 -11.28
C GLU A 108 3.87 -17.06 -11.88
N ASN A 109 4.37 -15.83 -11.72
CA ASN A 109 5.72 -15.48 -12.17
C ASN A 109 6.84 -16.24 -11.45
N GLN A 110 6.66 -16.59 -10.18
CA GLN A 110 7.63 -17.43 -9.46
C GLN A 110 7.52 -18.92 -9.86
N GLY A 111 6.34 -19.39 -10.25
CA GLY A 111 6.07 -20.77 -10.67
C GLY A 111 6.51 -21.10 -12.09
N VAL A 112 6.74 -20.11 -12.95
CA VAL A 112 7.25 -20.30 -14.33
C VAL A 112 8.78 -20.49 -14.37
N SER A 113 9.50 -20.27 -13.26
CA SER A 113 10.97 -20.37 -13.20
C SER A 113 11.52 -21.78 -12.96
N VAL A 114 10.72 -22.84 -13.11
CA VAL A 114 11.18 -24.24 -12.91
C VAL A 114 10.79 -25.09 -14.12
N ILE A 115 11.37 -24.81 -15.29
CA ILE A 115 11.72 -25.75 -16.37
C ILE A 115 12.70 -24.97 -17.27
N CYS A 116 14.00 -25.17 -17.07
CA CYS A 116 15.08 -24.94 -18.04
C CYS A 116 16.20 -25.92 -17.69
#